data_AF-A0AAD4YSA5-F1
#
_entry.id   AF-A0AAD4YSA5-F1
#
_cell.length_a   1.000
_cell.length_b   1.000
_cell.length_c   1.000
_cell.angle_alpha   90.00
_cell.angle_beta   90.00
_cell.angle_gamma   90.00
#
_symmetry.space_group_name_H-M   'P 1'
#
loop_
_entity.id
_entity.type
_entity.pdbx_description
1 polymer ?
#
loop_
_entity_poly.entity_id
_entity_poly.type
_entity_poly.pdbx_seq_one_letter_code
_entity_poly.pdbx_strand_id
1 'polypeptide(L)'
;MQPYLFNKVMHDICNYDAYFVQKCDATRVLGLLPEQKLTAVIRMLAYGVSADQVDEIARMGKSTTLEALVRFCQVVETLYNRDYLHRPTPRDFQRLLQKAEAREFPGMIGSIDFMHW
;
A
#
# COMPACT_ATOMS: atom_id res chain seq x y z
N MET A 1 10.01 0.90 1.61
CA MET A 1 9.32 1.39 0.39
C MET A 1 10.08 2.60 -0.15
N GLN A 2 10.23 2.75 -1.46
CA GLN A 2 10.88 3.94 -2.03
C GLN A 2 10.02 5.20 -1.76
N PRO A 3 10.62 6.35 -1.38
CA PRO A 3 9.86 7.56 -1.01
C PRO A 3 8.89 8.05 -2.08
N TYR A 4 9.31 8.01 -3.35
CA TYR A 4 8.48 8.42 -4.48
C TYR A 4 7.21 7.56 -4.61
N LEU A 5 7.34 6.23 -4.47
CA LEU A 5 6.21 5.32 -4.56
C LEU A 5 5.23 5.54 -3.40
N PHE A 6 5.75 5.72 -2.19
CA PHE A 6 4.92 6.02 -1.02
C PHE A 6 4.10 7.30 -1.24
N ASN A 7 4.74 8.38 -1.67
CA ASN A 7 4.08 9.65 -1.92
C ASN A 7 3.03 9.56 -3.03
N LYS A 8 3.32 8.81 -4.11
CA LYS A 8 2.35 8.56 -5.18
C LYS A 8 1.11 7.84 -4.65
N VAL A 9 1.31 6.72 -3.95
CA VAL A 9 0.19 5.94 -3.38
C VAL A 9 -0.62 6.78 -2.39
N MET A 10 0.06 7.54 -1.53
CA MET A 10 -0.60 8.44 -0.59
C MET A 10 -1.45 9.50 -1.29
N HIS A 11 -0.90 10.14 -2.32
CA HIS A 11 -1.62 11.14 -3.10
C HIS A 11 -2.84 10.54 -3.80
N ASP A 12 -2.69 9.41 -4.47
CA ASP A 12 -3.77 8.72 -5.17
C ASP A 12 -4.90 8.33 -4.19
N ILE A 13 -4.54 7.79 -3.02
CA ILE A 13 -5.50 7.39 -1.98
C ILE A 13 -6.20 8.60 -1.36
N CYS A 14 -5.47 9.68 -1.03
CA CYS A 14 -6.07 10.88 -0.44
C CYS A 14 -7.04 11.59 -1.40
N ASN A 15 -6.77 11.53 -2.70
CA ASN A 15 -7.67 12.06 -3.72
C ASN A 15 -8.92 11.20 -3.91
N TYR A 16 -8.83 9.89 -3.64
CA TYR A 16 -9.94 8.97 -3.80
C TYR A 16 -10.85 8.91 -2.56
N ASP A 17 -10.28 8.76 -1.37
CA ASP A 17 -11.03 8.67 -0.11
C ASP A 17 -10.60 9.76 0.89
N ALA A 18 -11.52 10.70 1.12
CA ALA A 18 -11.35 11.81 2.06
C ALA A 18 -11.16 11.35 3.52
N TYR A 19 -11.37 10.06 3.84
CA TYR A 19 -10.99 9.48 5.12
C TYR A 19 -9.49 9.63 5.38
N PHE A 20 -8.64 9.50 4.36
CA PHE A 20 -7.18 9.55 4.54
C PHE A 20 -6.64 10.97 4.68
N VAL A 21 -7.38 11.97 4.21
CA VAL A 21 -7.04 13.38 4.38
C VAL A 21 -7.12 13.77 5.86
N GLN A 22 -6.15 14.55 6.35
CA GLN A 22 -6.20 15.10 7.71
C GLN A 22 -7.36 16.09 7.82
N LYS A 23 -8.16 15.94 8.87
CA LYS A 23 -9.31 16.81 9.16
C LYS A 23 -9.30 17.22 10.63
N CYS A 24 -9.87 18.38 10.91
CA CYS A 24 -10.18 18.78 12.28
C CYS A 24 -11.40 18.01 12.78
N ASP A 25 -11.38 17.61 14.04
CA ASP A 25 -12.56 17.08 14.71
C ASP A 25 -13.54 18.20 15.11
N ALA A 26 -14.67 17.82 15.70
CA ALA A 26 -15.70 18.75 16.16
C ALA A 26 -15.19 19.75 17.21
N THR A 27 -14.08 19.43 17.90
CA THR A 27 -13.41 20.28 18.89
C THR A 27 -12.28 21.12 18.29
N ARG A 28 -12.10 21.09 16.95
CA ARG A 28 -11.03 21.74 16.17
C ARG A 28 -9.63 21.18 16.43
N VAL A 29 -9.52 19.98 17.00
CA VAL A 29 -8.23 19.30 17.14
C VAL A 29 -7.91 18.61 15.81
N LEU A 30 -6.68 18.77 15.34
CA LEU A 30 -6.21 18.11 14.11
C LEU A 30 -6.15 16.60 14.35
N GLY A 31 -6.83 15.85 13.48
CA GLY A 31 -6.80 14.39 13.49
C GLY A 31 -5.49 13.82 12.94
N LEU A 32 -5.47 12.50 12.77
CA LEU A 32 -4.31 11.76 12.26
C LEU A 32 -3.91 12.18 10.84
N LEU A 33 -2.60 12.29 10.64
CA LEU A 33 -2.00 12.59 9.34
C LEU A 33 -2.20 11.41 8.34
N PRO A 34 -2.30 11.69 7.03
CA PRO A 34 -2.34 10.64 6.01
C PRO A 34 -1.13 9.69 6.10
N GLU A 35 0.07 10.23 6.33
CA GLU A 35 1.31 9.49 6.46
C GLU A 35 1.24 8.50 7.62
N GLN A 36 0.64 8.89 8.74
CA GLN A 36 0.46 8.04 9.91
C GLN A 36 -0.48 6.88 9.59
N LYS A 37 -1.65 7.16 8.98
CA LYS A 37 -2.63 6.14 8.59
C LYS A 37 -2.04 5.14 7.61
N LEU A 38 -1.37 5.62 6.56
CA LEU A 38 -0.77 4.75 5.55
C LEU A 38 0.39 3.94 6.11
N THR A 39 1.25 4.55 6.94
CA THR A 39 2.37 3.82 7.57
C THR A 39 1.86 2.69 8.46
N ALA A 40 0.80 2.94 9.24
CA ALA A 40 0.19 1.93 10.09
C ALA A 40 -0.29 0.72 9.25
N VAL A 41 -1.08 1.00 8.21
CA VAL A 41 -1.65 -0.03 7.34
C VAL A 41 -0.57 -0.81 6.59
N ILE A 42 0.41 -0.11 6.00
CA ILE A 42 1.49 -0.77 5.24
C ILE A 42 2.32 -1.67 6.16
N ARG A 43 2.57 -1.27 7.41
CA ARG A 43 3.29 -2.12 8.38
C ARG A 43 2.48 -3.34 8.79
N MET A 44 1.16 -3.20 9.00
CA MET A 44 0.29 -4.35 9.24
C MET A 44 0.37 -5.37 8.11
N LEU A 45 0.26 -4.88 6.87
CA LEU A 45 0.29 -5.75 5.68
C LEU A 45 1.68 -6.37 5.45
N ALA A 46 2.75 -5.60 5.62
CA ALA A 46 4.11 -6.07 5.34
C ALA A 46 4.62 -7.09 6.36
N TYR A 47 4.27 -6.92 7.64
CA TYR A 47 4.78 -7.76 8.73
C TYR A 47 3.76 -8.77 9.26
N GLY A 48 2.51 -8.72 8.80
CA GLY A 48 1.44 -9.57 9.32
C GLY A 48 1.13 -9.33 10.80
N VAL A 49 1.44 -8.13 11.30
CA VAL A 49 1.27 -7.76 12.71
C VAL A 49 -0.17 -7.36 13.03
N SER A 50 -0.60 -7.61 14.27
CA SER A 50 -1.95 -7.21 14.71
C SER A 50 -2.05 -5.69 14.82
N ALA A 51 -3.28 -5.16 14.75
CA ALA A 51 -3.52 -3.73 14.95
C ALA A 51 -3.05 -3.25 16.33
N ASP A 52 -3.04 -4.14 17.33
CA ASP A 52 -2.58 -3.83 18.69
C ASP A 52 -1.06 -3.57 18.73
N GLN A 53 -0.28 -4.25 17.89
CA GLN A 53 1.18 -4.05 17.79
C GLN A 53 1.56 -2.80 17.00
N VAL A 54 0.64 -2.25 16.20
CA VAL A 54 0.88 -1.05 15.38
C VAL A 54 0.57 0.24 16.13
N ASP A 55 -0.15 0.16 17.26
CA ASP A 55 -0.46 1.31 18.11
C ASP A 55 0.81 1.98 18.67
N GLU A 56 1.86 1.21 19.00
CA GLU A 56 3.12 1.77 19.51
C GLU A 56 3.81 2.72 18.51
N ILE A 57 3.58 2.51 17.21
CA ILE A 57 4.26 3.23 16.13
C ILE A 57 3.40 4.36 15.61
N ALA A 58 2.12 4.08 15.37
CA ALA A 58 1.20 5.02 14.74
C ALA A 58 0.43 5.86 15.76
N ARG A 59 0.40 5.45 17.05
CA ARG A 59 -0.46 6.00 18.10
C ARG A 59 -1.91 6.07 17.63
N MET A 60 -2.37 4.94 17.08
CA MET A 60 -3.67 4.79 16.44
C MET A 60 -4.45 3.69 17.14
N GLY A 61 -5.62 4.05 17.66
CA GLY A 61 -6.53 3.10 18.28
C GLY A 61 -6.88 1.94 17.33
N LYS A 62 -6.97 0.73 17.90
CA LYS A 62 -7.22 -0.52 17.18
C LYS A 62 -8.34 -0.43 16.13
N SER A 63 -9.48 0.14 16.50
CA SER A 63 -10.64 0.29 15.61
C SER A 63 -10.33 1.19 14.40
N THR A 64 -9.67 2.32 14.62
CA THR A 64 -9.23 3.23 13.57
C THR A 64 -8.23 2.57 12.63
N THR A 65 -7.29 1.81 13.19
CA THR A 65 -6.30 1.07 12.40
C THR A 65 -6.95 0.00 11.52
N LEU A 66 -7.92 -0.75 12.05
CA LEU A 66 -8.67 -1.75 11.28
C LEU A 66 -9.57 -1.11 10.22
N GLU A 67 -10.23 0.00 10.52
CA GLU A 67 -11.02 0.74 9.52
C GLU A 67 -10.12 1.28 8.40
N ALA A 68 -8.98 1.88 8.75
CA ALA A 68 -8.00 2.35 7.79
C ALA A 68 -7.49 1.22 6.90
N LEU A 69 -7.23 0.02 7.46
CA LEU A 69 -6.81 -1.15 6.71
C LEU A 69 -7.86 -1.57 5.67
N VAL A 70 -9.13 -1.70 6.09
CA VAL A 70 -10.22 -2.11 5.20
C VAL A 70 -10.39 -1.11 4.06
N ARG A 71 -10.47 0.19 4.39
CA ARG A 71 -10.59 1.25 3.37
C ARG A 71 -9.39 1.27 2.44
N PHE A 72 -8.18 1.16 2.98
CA PHE A 72 -6.96 1.14 2.18
C PHE A 72 -6.97 0.00 1.17
N CYS A 73 -7.31 -1.23 1.59
CA CYS A 73 -7.40 -2.37 0.67
C CYS A 73 -8.43 -2.15 -0.43
N GLN A 74 -9.62 -1.62 -0.11
CA GLN A 74 -10.65 -1.31 -1.09
C GLN A 74 -10.21 -0.26 -2.11
N VAL A 75 -9.56 0.81 -1.63
CA VAL A 75 -9.04 1.88 -2.50
C VAL A 75 -7.91 1.36 -3.37
N VAL A 76 -6.97 0.61 -2.81
CA VAL A 76 -5.84 0.02 -3.55
C VAL A 76 -6.34 -0.96 -4.61
N GLU A 77 -7.30 -1.82 -4.27
CA GLU A 77 -7.94 -2.71 -5.23
C GLU A 77 -8.59 -1.88 -6.35
N THR A 78 -9.39 -0.88 -6.01
CA THR A 78 -10.08 -0.08 -7.03
C THR A 78 -9.11 0.66 -7.96
N LEU A 79 -8.07 1.30 -7.41
CA LEU A 79 -7.15 2.13 -8.17
C LEU A 79 -6.14 1.30 -8.98
N TYR A 80 -5.66 0.19 -8.42
CA TYR A 80 -4.53 -0.54 -8.99
C TYR A 80 -4.89 -1.92 -9.55
N ASN A 81 -6.15 -2.37 -9.44
CA ASN A 81 -6.56 -3.67 -9.98
C ASN A 81 -6.22 -3.80 -11.47
N ARG A 82 -6.66 -2.84 -12.28
CA ARG A 82 -6.46 -2.90 -13.73
C ARG A 82 -5.00 -2.95 -14.16
N ASP A 83 -4.12 -2.24 -13.45
CA ASP A 83 -2.74 -2.09 -13.87
C ASP A 83 -1.79 -3.09 -13.20
N TYR A 84 -2.13 -3.57 -12.00
CA TYR A 84 -1.19 -4.32 -11.15
C TYR A 84 -1.77 -5.57 -10.47
N LEU A 85 -3.06 -5.60 -10.12
CA LEU A 85 -3.64 -6.75 -9.37
C LEU A 85 -4.48 -7.70 -10.25
N HIS A 86 -4.67 -7.36 -11.52
CA HIS A 86 -5.32 -8.24 -12.48
C HIS A 86 -4.44 -9.44 -12.85
N ARG A 87 -5.07 -10.46 -13.43
CA ARG A 87 -4.36 -11.60 -13.99
C ARG A 87 -3.42 -11.11 -15.11
N PRO A 88 -2.11 -11.40 -15.06
CA PRO A 88 -1.16 -10.86 -16.02
C PRO A 88 -1.52 -11.28 -17.45
N THR A 89 -1.46 -10.33 -18.38
CA THR A 89 -1.65 -10.61 -19.81
C THR A 89 -0.37 -11.15 -20.44
N PRO A 90 -0.43 -11.78 -21.63
CA PRO A 90 0.79 -12.19 -22.35
C PRO A 90 1.80 -11.06 -22.56
N ARG A 91 1.33 -9.81 -22.69
CA ARG A 91 2.20 -8.63 -22.80
C ARG A 91 2.91 -8.32 -21.49
N ASP A 92 2.22 -8.42 -20.36
CA ASP A 92 2.83 -8.24 -19.04
C ASP A 92 3.88 -9.31 -18.78
N PHE A 93 3.58 -10.56 -19.15
CA PHE A 93 4.55 -11.66 -19.10
C PHE A 93 5.79 -11.39 -19.96
N GLN A 94 5.62 -10.96 -21.22
CA GLN A 94 6.77 -10.59 -22.06
C GLN A 94 7.59 -9.46 -21.45
N ARG A 95 6.95 -8.43 -20.89
CA ARG A 95 7.67 -7.33 -20.23
C ARG A 95 8.45 -7.81 -19.02
N LEU A 96 7.88 -8.72 -18.23
CA LEU A 96 8.55 -9.32 -17.08
C LEU A 96 9.75 -10.18 -17.52
N LEU A 97 9.60 -10.98 -18.58
CA LEU A 97 10.68 -11.78 -19.16
C LEU A 97 11.84 -10.91 -19.64
N GLN A 98 11.55 -9.85 -20.42
CA GLN A 98 12.59 -8.95 -20.90
C GLN A 98 13.36 -8.28 -19.75
N LYS A 99 12.66 -7.90 -18.68
CA LYS A 99 13.33 -7.36 -17.48
C LYS A 99 14.19 -8.40 -16.78
N ALA A 100 13.73 -9.64 -16.71
CA ALA A 100 14.46 -10.74 -16.08
C ALA A 100 15.69 -11.14 -16.92
N GLU A 101 15.55 -11.19 -18.24
CA GLU A 101 16.63 -11.45 -19.19
C GLU A 101 17.69 -10.33 -19.21
N ALA A 102 17.27 -9.06 -19.15
CA ALA A 102 18.18 -7.92 -18.99
C ALA A 102 18.97 -7.97 -17.66
N ARG A 103 18.51 -8.77 -16.69
CA ARG A 103 19.19 -9.05 -15.42
C ARG A 103 19.89 -10.41 -15.42
N GLU A 104 19.96 -11.10 -16.57
CA GLU A 104 20.58 -12.43 -16.74
C GLU A 104 19.88 -13.58 -15.98
N PHE A 105 18.60 -13.41 -15.62
CA PHE A 105 17.81 -14.39 -14.87
C PHE A 105 16.51 -14.80 -15.58
N PRO A 106 16.57 -15.59 -16.67
CA PRO A 106 15.39 -15.92 -17.49
C PRO A 106 14.36 -16.85 -16.82
N GLY A 107 14.67 -17.46 -15.67
CA GLY A 107 13.82 -18.44 -14.96
C GLY A 107 12.90 -17.88 -13.87
N MET A 108 12.83 -16.56 -13.66
CA MET A 108 12.21 -15.93 -12.48
C MET A 108 10.67 -15.81 -12.48
N ILE A 109 9.96 -16.27 -13.51
CA ILE A 109 8.49 -16.11 -13.53
C ILE A 109 7.87 -16.94 -12.40
N GLY A 110 7.19 -16.25 -11.47
CA GLY A 110 6.31 -16.89 -10.49
C GLY A 110 6.86 -17.03 -9.09
N SER A 111 8.09 -16.59 -8.81
CA SER A 111 8.60 -16.50 -7.43
C SER A 111 8.84 -15.04 -7.03
N ILE A 112 8.18 -14.65 -5.93
CA ILE A 112 8.27 -13.31 -5.32
C ILE A 112 9.70 -13.05 -4.80
N ASP A 113 10.40 -14.10 -4.37
CA ASP A 113 11.74 -14.02 -3.79
C ASP A 113 12.78 -13.45 -4.76
N PHE A 114 12.52 -13.58 -6.07
CA PHE A 114 13.39 -13.12 -7.13
C PHE A 114 13.10 -11.68 -7.59
N MET A 115 12.04 -11.03 -7.08
CA MET A 115 11.72 -9.64 -7.45
C MET A 115 12.54 -8.60 -6.66
N HIS A 116 13.38 -9.03 -5.71
CA HIS A 116 14.10 -8.15 -4.79
C HIS A 116 15.58 -7.90 -5.10
N TRP A 117 16.11 -8.45 -6.19
CA TRP A 117 17.53 -8.38 -6.58
C TRP A 117 17.73 -7.65 -7.91
#